data_AF-A0A524AHQ4-F1
#
_entry.id   AF-A0A524AHQ4-F1
#
_cell.length_a   1.000
_cell.length_b   1.000
_cell.length_c   1.000
_cell.angle_alpha   90.00
_cell.angle_beta   90.00
_cell.angle_gamma   90.00
#
_symmetry.space_group_name_H-M   'P 1'
#
loop_
_entity.id
_entity.type
_entity.pdbx_description
1 polymer ?
#
loop_
_entity_poly.entity_id
_entity_poly.type
_entity_poly.pdbx_seq_one_letter_code
_entity_poly.pdbx_strand_id
1 'polypeptide(L)'
;MSKKKRQRTVPFTQIITIVVATMAISMIVDFGRKATANYRVRREESRLEQEIAAERAQHEALLARRAYVQTDEYVEQVAREELKWVRPGEIIVVPVPLERKPLPTPEPAPAPTEPVQREAHWQVWWSLFFDRPPPEF
;
A
#
# COMPACT_ATOMS: atom_id res chain seq x y z
N MET A 1 -72.50 51.76 16.88
CA MET A 1 -72.18 50.39 16.41
C MET A 1 -70.78 50.02 16.88
N SER A 2 -70.62 49.01 17.73
CA SER A 2 -69.29 48.58 18.19
C SER A 2 -69.21 47.06 18.17
N LYS A 3 -68.42 46.51 17.25
CA LYS A 3 -68.19 45.05 17.14
C LYS A 3 -66.86 44.72 17.83
N LYS A 4 -66.99 44.03 18.96
CA LYS A 4 -65.95 43.62 19.90
C LYS A 4 -64.95 42.66 19.24
N LYS A 5 -63.67 43.03 19.17
CA LYS A 5 -62.58 42.15 18.73
C LYS A 5 -62.49 40.95 19.70
N ARG A 6 -62.74 39.74 19.20
CA ARG A 6 -62.48 38.49 19.93
C ARG A 6 -60.98 38.36 20.16
N GLN A 7 -60.53 38.67 21.38
CA GLN A 7 -59.19 38.31 21.81
C GLN A 7 -59.16 36.80 22.06
N ARG A 8 -58.38 36.10 21.24
CA ARG A 8 -58.13 34.67 21.36
C ARG A 8 -57.26 34.46 22.60
N THR A 9 -57.88 34.11 23.71
CA THR A 9 -57.18 33.74 24.94
C THR A 9 -56.51 32.39 24.71
N VAL A 10 -55.18 32.40 24.61
CA VAL A 10 -54.40 31.16 24.59
C VAL A 10 -54.59 30.44 25.92
N PRO A 11 -55.12 29.20 25.94
CA PRO A 11 -55.24 28.43 27.17
C PRO A 11 -53.84 28.18 27.75
N PHE A 12 -53.70 28.25 29.07
CA PHE A 12 -52.44 28.07 29.80
C PHE A 12 -51.71 26.76 29.43
N THR A 13 -52.47 25.71 29.09
CA THR A 13 -51.95 24.43 28.58
C THR A 13 -51.20 24.57 27.26
N GLN A 14 -51.60 25.46 26.34
CA GLN A 14 -50.87 25.72 25.09
C GLN A 14 -49.53 26.42 25.35
N ILE A 15 -49.46 27.28 26.36
CA ILE A 15 -48.20 27.94 26.73
C ILE A 15 -47.23 26.90 27.29
N ILE A 16 -47.71 26.02 28.18
CA ILE A 16 -46.89 24.94 28.75
C ILE A 16 -46.39 23.99 27.65
N THR A 17 -47.25 23.56 26.73
CA THR A 17 -46.81 22.63 25.67
C THR A 17 -45.77 23.27 24.75
N ILE A 18 -45.90 24.55 24.41
CA ILE A 18 -44.89 25.27 23.62
C ILE A 18 -43.56 25.36 24.38
N VAL A 19 -43.58 25.66 25.68
CA VAL A 19 -42.36 25.72 26.50
C VAL A 19 -41.68 24.36 26.56
N VAL A 20 -42.42 23.30 26.85
CA VAL A 20 -41.89 21.92 26.91
C VAL A 20 -41.35 21.47 25.55
N ALA A 21 -42.08 21.74 24.46
CA ALA A 21 -41.62 21.41 23.12
C ALA A 21 -40.33 22.15 22.77
N THR A 22 -40.22 23.43 23.12
CA THR A 22 -39.02 24.25 22.89
C THR A 22 -37.84 23.72 23.71
N MET A 23 -38.07 23.37 24.98
CA MET A 23 -37.07 22.77 25.86
C MET A 23 -36.56 21.42 25.30
N ALA A 24 -37.48 20.57 24.83
CA ALA A 24 -37.14 19.29 24.23
C ALA A 24 -36.32 19.45 22.94
N ILE A 25 -36.70 20.39 22.07
CA ILE A 25 -35.95 20.71 20.84
C ILE A 25 -34.55 21.21 21.19
N SER A 26 -34.41 22.11 22.19
CA SER A 26 -33.11 22.60 22.64
C SER A 26 -32.22 21.45 23.12
N MET A 27 -32.74 20.54 23.95
CA MET A 27 -31.99 19.36 24.41
C MET A 27 -31.50 18.48 23.26
N ILE A 28 -32.33 18.24 22.24
CA ILE A 28 -31.94 17.44 21.07
C ILE A 28 -30.78 18.12 20.31
N VAL A 29 -30.87 19.44 20.11
CA VAL A 29 -29.82 20.22 19.44
C VAL A 29 -28.52 20.18 20.25
N ASP A 30 -28.59 20.41 21.57
CA ASP A 30 -27.42 20.40 22.44
C ASP A 30 -26.77 19.02 22.53
N PHE A 31 -27.57 17.97 22.59
CA PHE A 31 -27.09 16.59 22.57
C PHE A 31 -26.41 16.26 21.24
N GLY A 32 -27.01 16.65 20.11
CA GLY A 32 -26.41 16.49 18.78
C GLY A 32 -25.08 17.24 18.63
N ARG A 33 -24.99 18.47 19.14
CA ARG A 33 -23.74 19.26 19.15
C ARG A 33 -22.66 18.63 20.02
N LYS A 34 -23.01 18.10 21.21
CA LYS A 34 -22.05 17.41 22.08
C LYS A 34 -21.60 16.06 21.51
N ALA A 35 -22.51 15.29 20.90
CA ALA A 35 -22.20 14.01 20.27
C ALA A 35 -21.22 14.20 19.10
N THR A 36 -21.45 15.19 18.25
CA THR A 36 -20.56 15.50 17.12
C THR A 36 -19.21 16.04 17.57
N ALA A 37 -19.15 16.87 18.61
CA ALA A 37 -17.90 17.34 19.20
C ALA A 37 -17.06 16.17 19.76
N ASN A 38 -17.67 15.27 20.54
CA ASN A 38 -16.99 14.09 21.08
C ASN A 38 -16.48 13.15 19.98
N TYR A 39 -17.25 12.97 18.90
CA TYR A 39 -16.83 12.15 17.78
C TYR A 39 -15.62 12.74 17.05
N ARG A 40 -15.59 14.07 16.88
CA ARG A 40 -14.44 14.76 16.28
C ARG A 40 -13.18 14.63 17.14
N VAL A 41 -13.29 14.86 18.44
CA VAL A 41 -12.15 14.74 19.37
C VAL A 41 -11.58 13.33 19.37
N ARG A 42 -12.42 12.29 19.48
CA ARG A 42 -11.96 10.89 19.41
C ARG A 42 -11.27 10.55 18.10
N ARG A 43 -11.76 11.10 16.99
CA ARG A 43 -11.14 10.87 15.68
C ARG A 43 -9.78 11.56 15.58
N GLU A 44 -9.66 12.78 16.10
CA GLU A 44 -8.40 13.51 16.17
C GLU A 44 -7.39 12.81 17.07
N GLU A 45 -7.80 12.31 18.25
CA GLU A 45 -6.97 11.47 19.13
C GLU A 45 -6.45 10.24 18.38
N SER A 46 -7.33 9.46 17.75
CA SER A 46 -6.91 8.27 17.01
C SER A 46 -5.94 8.57 15.87
N ARG A 47 -6.09 9.73 15.21
CA ARG A 47 -5.18 10.16 14.14
C ARG A 47 -3.80 10.51 14.70
N LEU A 48 -3.76 11.25 15.81
CA LEU A 48 -2.52 11.63 16.47
C LEU A 48 -1.78 10.42 17.03
N GLU A 49 -2.50 9.45 17.60
CA GLU A 49 -1.92 8.19 18.08
C GLU A 49 -1.27 7.40 16.94
N GLN A 50 -1.93 7.30 15.78
CA GLN A 50 -1.37 6.65 14.60
C GLN A 50 -0.12 7.38 14.09
N GLU A 51 -0.14 8.71 14.06
CA GLU A 51 0.99 9.54 13.64
C GLU A 51 2.19 9.34 14.58
N ILE A 52 1.96 9.34 15.90
CA ILE A 52 3.01 9.05 16.89
C ILE A 52 3.55 7.62 16.74
N ALA A 53 2.70 6.64 16.50
CA ALA A 53 3.14 5.25 16.31
C ALA A 53 4.00 5.10 15.06
N ALA A 54 3.61 5.74 13.95
CA ALA A 54 4.39 5.75 12.71
C ALA A 54 5.75 6.44 12.90
N GLU A 55 5.77 7.58 13.58
CA GLU A 55 7.01 8.32 13.83
C GLU A 55 7.97 7.54 14.74
N ARG A 56 7.45 6.86 15.76
CA ARG A 56 8.25 5.98 16.63
C ARG A 56 8.86 4.81 15.84
N ALA A 57 8.06 4.16 14.98
CA ALA A 57 8.56 3.08 14.14
C ALA A 57 9.66 3.55 13.18
N GLN A 58 9.49 4.74 12.58
CA GLN A 58 10.53 5.36 11.76
C GLN A 58 11.80 5.67 12.57
N HIS A 59 11.64 6.23 13.76
CA HIS A 59 12.76 6.53 14.63
C HIS A 59 13.54 5.28 15.03
N GLU A 60 12.87 4.18 15.38
CA GLU A 60 13.52 2.90 15.68
C GLU A 60 14.24 2.32 14.45
N ALA A 61 13.62 2.37 13.27
CA ALA A 61 14.25 1.93 12.03
C ALA A 61 15.51 2.75 11.70
N LEU A 62 15.46 4.07 11.90
CA LEU A 62 16.61 4.96 11.71
C LEU A 62 17.73 4.67 12.71
N LEU A 63 17.39 4.39 13.97
CA LEU A 63 18.39 3.98 14.97
C LEU A 63 19.04 2.63 14.62
N ALA A 64 18.25 1.65 14.18
CA ALA A 64 18.77 0.37 13.73
C ALA A 64 19.70 0.54 12.51
N ARG A 65 19.30 1.37 11.54
CA ARG A 65 20.15 1.69 10.38
C ARG A 65 21.42 2.40 10.81
N ARG A 66 21.32 3.38 11.71
CA ARG A 66 22.47 4.11 12.26
C ARG A 66 23.45 3.16 12.95
N ALA A 67 22.97 2.17 13.69
CA ALA A 67 23.81 1.16 14.31
C ALA A 67 24.49 0.28 13.25
N TYR A 68 23.73 -0.21 12.26
CA TYR A 68 24.25 -1.05 11.19
C TYR A 68 25.35 -0.37 10.37
N VAL A 69 25.18 0.90 9.98
CA VAL A 69 26.20 1.62 9.19
C VAL A 69 27.49 1.91 9.95
N GLN A 70 27.50 1.78 11.28
CA GLN A 70 28.70 1.90 12.10
C GLN A 70 29.45 0.56 12.27
N THR A 71 28.89 -0.55 11.77
CA THR A 71 29.54 -1.86 11.87
C THR A 71 30.64 -2.03 10.83
N ASP A 72 31.65 -2.82 11.16
CA ASP A 72 32.74 -3.17 10.24
C ASP A 72 32.25 -3.91 9.00
N GLU A 73 31.15 -4.68 9.11
CA GLU A 73 30.53 -5.38 7.99
C GLU A 73 30.04 -4.40 6.91
N TYR A 74 29.37 -3.32 7.33
CA TYR A 74 28.93 -2.28 6.40
C TYR A 74 30.12 -1.55 5.76
N VAL A 75 31.18 -1.28 6.52
CA VAL A 75 32.42 -0.68 6.00
C VAL A 75 33.06 -1.60 4.96
N GLU A 76 33.13 -2.91 5.22
CA GLU A 76 33.65 -3.88 4.27
C GLU A 76 32.79 -3.97 3.01
N GLN A 77 31.46 -3.95 3.15
CA GLN A 77 30.54 -3.97 2.02
C GLN A 77 30.76 -2.75 1.12
N VAL A 78 30.77 -1.54 1.69
CA VAL A 78 31.01 -0.29 0.94
C VAL A 78 32.41 -0.29 0.31
N ALA A 79 33.43 -0.76 1.03
CA ALA A 79 34.78 -0.88 0.52
C ALA A 79 34.85 -1.80 -0.72
N ARG A 80 34.18 -2.96 -0.68
CA ARG A 80 34.16 -3.92 -1.80
C ARG A 80 33.27 -3.46 -2.97
N GLU A 81 32.09 -2.94 -2.68
CA GLU A 81 31.06 -2.65 -3.69
C GLU A 81 31.29 -1.30 -4.38
N GLU A 82 31.49 -0.24 -3.61
CA GLU A 82 31.61 1.13 -4.13
C GLU A 82 33.06 1.49 -4.44
N LEU A 83 33.97 1.22 -3.51
CA LEU A 83 35.37 1.63 -3.63
C LEU A 83 36.24 0.60 -4.37
N LYS A 84 35.72 -0.62 -4.62
CA LYS A 84 36.45 -1.76 -5.19
C LYS A 84 37.77 -2.04 -4.47
N TRP A 85 37.82 -1.73 -3.17
CA TRP A 85 38.94 -2.01 -2.30
C TRP A 85 38.96 -3.49 -1.92
N VAL A 86 40.15 -3.98 -1.65
CA VAL A 86 40.41 -5.36 -1.25
C VAL A 86 41.24 -5.39 0.01
N ARG A 87 41.09 -6.44 0.82
CA ARG A 87 41.89 -6.58 2.03
C ARG A 87 43.36 -6.83 1.68
N PRO A 88 44.31 -6.42 2.53
CA PRO A 88 45.72 -6.77 2.36
C PRO A 88 45.87 -8.30 2.22
N GLY A 89 46.39 -8.76 1.08
CA GLY A 89 46.59 -10.18 0.76
C GLY A 89 45.48 -10.84 -0.09
N GLU A 90 44.42 -10.12 -0.46
CA GLU A 90 43.35 -10.63 -1.33
C GLU A 90 43.69 -10.39 -2.82
N ILE A 91 43.42 -11.36 -3.70
CA ILE A 91 43.74 -11.27 -5.15
C ILE A 91 42.50 -10.80 -5.91
N ILE A 92 42.59 -9.63 -6.56
CA ILE A 92 41.53 -9.13 -7.45
C ILE A 92 41.53 -9.97 -8.74
N VAL A 93 40.41 -10.64 -9.02
CA VAL A 93 40.18 -11.31 -10.31
C VAL A 93 39.27 -10.41 -11.14
N VAL A 94 39.82 -9.77 -12.17
CA VAL A 94 39.02 -9.06 -13.18
C VAL A 94 38.78 -10.02 -14.35
N PRO A 95 37.52 -10.42 -14.63
CA PRO A 95 37.22 -11.21 -15.82
C PRO A 95 37.47 -10.32 -17.04
N VAL A 96 38.55 -10.56 -17.76
CA VAL A 96 38.76 -9.96 -19.07
C VAL A 96 37.87 -10.74 -20.04
N PRO A 97 36.90 -10.10 -20.73
CA PRO A 97 36.18 -10.75 -21.80
C PRO A 97 37.22 -11.20 -22.81
N LEU A 98 37.38 -12.50 -22.96
CA LEU A 98 38.14 -13.03 -24.08
C LEU A 98 37.35 -12.59 -25.32
N GLU A 99 37.93 -11.73 -26.15
CA GLU A 99 37.53 -11.57 -27.55
C GLU A 99 37.86 -12.87 -28.31
N ARG A 100 37.29 -13.98 -27.84
CA ARG A 100 37.15 -15.16 -28.66
C ARG A 100 36.07 -14.78 -29.66
N LYS A 101 36.50 -14.46 -30.89
CA LYS A 101 35.68 -14.77 -32.06
C LYS A 101 35.11 -16.17 -31.79
N PRO A 102 33.77 -16.33 -31.65
CA PRO A 102 33.22 -17.64 -31.37
C PRO A 102 33.84 -18.58 -32.40
N LEU A 103 34.56 -19.59 -31.92
CA LEU A 103 34.92 -20.69 -32.80
C LEU A 103 33.59 -21.11 -33.43
N PRO A 104 33.53 -21.33 -34.76
CA PRO A 104 32.32 -21.86 -35.35
C PRO A 104 31.93 -23.06 -34.49
N THR A 105 30.79 -22.95 -33.82
CA THR A 105 30.20 -24.09 -33.12
C THR A 105 30.24 -25.21 -34.14
N PRO A 106 30.93 -26.33 -33.88
CA PRO A 106 30.93 -27.43 -34.83
C PRO A 106 29.47 -27.73 -35.09
N GLU A 107 29.06 -27.52 -36.34
CA GLU A 107 27.73 -27.84 -36.79
C GLU A 107 27.52 -29.30 -36.37
N PRO A 108 26.51 -29.59 -35.52
CA PRO A 108 26.27 -30.94 -35.08
C PRO A 108 26.22 -31.81 -36.33
N ALA A 109 27.05 -32.86 -36.38
CA ALA A 109 26.96 -33.85 -37.45
C ALA A 109 25.47 -34.21 -37.58
N PRO A 110 24.90 -34.24 -38.81
CA PRO A 110 23.48 -34.45 -38.98
C PRO A 110 23.10 -35.77 -38.32
N ALA A 111 22.54 -35.67 -37.12
CA ALA A 111 21.82 -36.77 -36.51
C ALA A 111 20.70 -37.12 -37.49
N PRO A 112 20.32 -38.41 -37.63
CA PRO A 112 19.17 -38.79 -38.43
C PRO A 112 18.01 -37.86 -38.08
N THR A 113 17.61 -37.03 -39.05
CA THR A 113 16.43 -36.18 -38.96
C THR A 113 15.23 -37.12 -38.99
N GLU A 114 14.92 -37.74 -37.85
CA GLU A 114 13.54 -38.09 -37.60
C GLU A 114 12.74 -36.78 -37.67
N PRO A 115 11.65 -36.72 -38.44
CA PRO A 115 10.79 -35.55 -38.45
C PRO A 115 10.14 -35.46 -37.08
N VAL A 116 10.82 -34.79 -36.15
CA VAL A 116 10.20 -34.25 -34.96
C VAL A 116 9.16 -33.29 -35.49
N GLN A 117 7.90 -33.72 -35.54
CA GLN A 117 6.76 -32.85 -35.78
C GLN A 117 6.82 -31.79 -34.67
N ARG A 118 7.47 -30.66 -34.98
CA ARG A 118 7.58 -29.54 -34.04
C ARG A 118 6.21 -28.90 -34.01
N GLU A 119 5.37 -29.38 -33.10
CA GLU A 119 4.18 -28.64 -32.70
C GLU A 119 4.63 -27.21 -32.36
N ALA A 120 4.02 -26.24 -33.05
CA ALA A 120 4.34 -24.85 -32.79
C ALA A 120 3.99 -24.57 -31.32
N HIS A 121 4.84 -23.84 -30.59
CA HIS A 121 4.69 -23.72 -29.12
C HIS A 121 3.28 -23.27 -28.70
N TRP A 122 2.60 -22.46 -29.50
CA TRP A 122 1.22 -22.02 -29.25
C TRP A 122 0.20 -23.18 -29.23
N GLN A 123 0.42 -24.25 -30.01
CA GLN A 123 -0.43 -25.45 -30.03
C GLN A 123 -0.31 -26.21 -28.70
N VAL A 124 0.91 -26.28 -28.15
CA VAL A 124 1.19 -26.83 -26.82
C VAL A 124 0.51 -25.99 -25.73
N TRP A 125 0.59 -24.66 -25.82
CA TRP A 125 -0.13 -23.79 -24.86
C TRP A 125 -1.64 -23.98 -24.96
N TRP A 126 -2.18 -24.10 -26.17
CA TRP A 126 -3.60 -24.27 -26.38
C TRP A 126 -4.13 -25.58 -25.78
N SER A 127 -3.42 -26.69 -25.99
CA SER A 127 -3.81 -27.98 -25.41
C SER A 127 -3.75 -27.97 -23.89
N LEU A 128 -2.76 -27.29 -23.28
CA LEU A 128 -2.67 -27.17 -21.82
C LEU A 128 -3.82 -26.35 -21.21
N PHE A 129 -4.27 -25.28 -21.86
CA PHE A 129 -5.32 -24.43 -21.30
C PHE A 129 -6.74 -24.97 -21.54
N PHE A 130 -6.95 -25.70 -22.64
CA PHE A 130 -8.29 -26.11 -23.08
C PHE A 130 -8.47 -27.63 -23.17
N ASP A 131 -7.45 -28.42 -22.81
CA ASP A 131 -7.42 -29.89 -22.80
C ASP A 131 -7.91 -30.52 -24.12
N ARG A 132 -7.64 -29.83 -25.23
CA ARG A 132 -8.02 -30.24 -26.59
C ARG A 132 -7.09 -29.65 -27.65
N PRO A 133 -6.92 -30.31 -28.80
CA PRO A 133 -6.08 -29.80 -29.87
C PRO A 133 -6.66 -28.49 -30.47
N PRO A 134 -5.80 -27.57 -30.95
CA PRO A 134 -6.26 -26.37 -31.64
C PRO A 134 -6.99 -26.71 -32.95
N PRO A 135 -7.96 -25.88 -33.37
CA PRO A 135 -8.66 -26.09 -34.64
C PRO A 135 -7.69 -25.93 -35.82
N GLU A 136 -7.67 -26.92 -36.71
CA GLU A 136 -6.99 -26.86 -38.01
C GLU A 136 -7.85 -25.99 -38.96
N PHE A 137 -7.27 -24.95 -39.55
CA PHE A 137 -7.93 -24.07 -40.53
C PHE A 137 -7.48 -24.40 -41.96
#